data_AF-A0AB38XQI6-F1
#
_entry.id   AF-A0AB38XQI6-F1
#
_cell.length_a   1.000
_cell.length_b   1.000
_cell.length_c   1.000
_cell.angle_alpha   90.00
_cell.angle_beta   90.00
_cell.angle_gamma   90.00
#
_symmetry.space_group_name_H-M   'P 1'
#
loop_
_entity.id
_entity.type
_entity.pdbx_description
1 polymer ?
#
loop_
_entity_poly.entity_id
_entity_poly.type
_entity_poly.pdbx_seq_one_letter_code
_entity_poly.pdbx_strand_id
1 'polypeptide(L)'
;MKLTSKIAATFGSGALLATMAAAPALAATDTDTYPETPANNANLPIIHTSHGSDHIKANILNPRPICNAWEDHRTVVYKVTDNFAPVGTISTTNKSKNTIPLSQSLSKSQTISISVNGSQSETLSVNLGGSGKVGKDGNAEAGIAYTLAKKIGGEASYSLTWETGQEIGPYDVPAGHTGEATYGFRTIAMTGTQQYCKPNGTWSTPTAWRAFVPIKNEVQMKLYDNPADSY
;
A
#
# COMPACT_ATOMS: atom_id res chain seq x y z
N MET A 1 -37.28 -25.18 -59.80
CA MET A 1 -36.16 -26.12 -59.96
C MET A 1 -34.90 -25.42 -59.47
N LYS A 2 -34.14 -26.03 -58.56
CA LYS A 2 -32.92 -25.47 -57.94
C LYS A 2 -31.81 -25.28 -58.99
N LEU A 3 -30.97 -24.23 -58.81
CA LEU A 3 -29.52 -24.40 -58.68
C LEU A 3 -28.83 -23.10 -58.22
N THR A 4 -28.02 -23.27 -57.19
CA THR A 4 -27.01 -22.38 -56.61
C THR A 4 -25.84 -22.12 -57.56
N SER A 5 -25.28 -20.90 -57.58
CA SER A 5 -23.88 -20.60 -57.20
C SER A 5 -23.43 -19.15 -57.52
N LYS A 6 -23.10 -18.43 -56.45
CA LYS A 6 -21.92 -17.58 -56.20
C LYS A 6 -21.40 -16.52 -57.22
N ILE A 7 -21.34 -15.30 -56.67
CA ILE A 7 -20.22 -14.32 -56.67
C ILE A 7 -19.92 -13.59 -57.98
N ALA A 8 -20.10 -12.25 -58.01
CA ALA A 8 -18.98 -11.30 -57.96
C ALA A 8 -19.43 -9.83 -58.11
N ALA A 9 -18.75 -8.99 -57.33
CA ALA A 9 -18.33 -7.61 -57.64
C ALA A 9 -19.40 -6.49 -57.68
N THR A 10 -19.67 -5.97 -56.48
CA THR A 10 -19.53 -4.56 -56.07
C THR A 10 -19.70 -3.45 -57.11
N PHE A 11 -20.82 -2.76 -56.89
CA PHE A 11 -21.33 -1.51 -57.43
C PHE A 11 -20.37 -0.32 -57.39
N GLY A 12 -20.29 0.39 -58.51
CA GLY A 12 -20.01 1.81 -58.55
C GLY A 12 -21.27 2.57 -58.97
N SER A 13 -21.50 3.71 -58.32
CA SER A 13 -22.44 4.79 -58.70
C SER A 13 -23.92 4.56 -58.39
N GLY A 14 -24.40 5.23 -57.34
CA GLY A 14 -25.82 5.38 -57.06
C GLY A 14 -26.07 6.60 -56.18
N ALA A 15 -26.54 7.69 -56.78
CA ALA A 15 -27.18 8.78 -56.06
C ALA A 15 -28.50 8.29 -55.45
N LEU A 16 -28.66 8.42 -54.13
CA LEU A 16 -29.96 8.27 -53.46
C LEU A 16 -30.10 9.34 -52.39
N LEU A 17 -30.89 10.37 -52.73
CA LEU A 17 -31.56 11.24 -51.77
C LEU A 17 -32.78 10.48 -51.20
N ALA A 18 -33.18 10.92 -50.00
CA ALA A 18 -34.40 10.57 -49.24
C ALA A 18 -34.32 9.30 -48.36
N THR A 19 -34.08 9.50 -47.06
CA THR A 19 -35.11 9.60 -46.01
C THR A 19 -34.41 9.55 -44.65
N MET A 20 -33.97 10.69 -44.12
CA MET A 20 -33.61 10.76 -42.69
C MET A 20 -34.86 11.14 -41.90
N ALA A 21 -35.67 10.12 -41.62
CA ALA A 21 -36.57 10.20 -40.47
C ALA A 21 -35.68 10.34 -39.24
N ALA A 22 -35.80 11.48 -38.54
CA ALA A 22 -35.12 11.72 -37.28
C ALA A 22 -35.64 10.74 -36.23
N ALA A 23 -35.06 9.55 -36.16
CA ALA A 23 -35.12 8.73 -34.97
C ALA A 23 -34.41 9.50 -33.85
N PRO A 24 -34.98 9.59 -32.63
CA PRO A 24 -34.24 10.15 -31.52
C PRO A 24 -32.97 9.31 -31.34
N ALA A 25 -31.81 9.96 -31.37
CA ALA A 25 -30.57 9.33 -30.94
C ALA A 25 -30.74 9.01 -29.45
N LEU A 26 -31.17 7.79 -29.15
CA LEU A 26 -30.99 7.22 -27.83
C LEU A 26 -29.47 7.08 -27.67
N ALA A 27 -28.86 8.09 -27.05
CA ALA A 27 -27.51 7.98 -26.56
C ALA A 27 -27.55 6.92 -25.46
N ALA A 28 -27.28 5.67 -25.84
CA ALA A 28 -26.89 4.65 -24.89
C ALA A 28 -25.59 5.15 -24.28
N THR A 29 -25.62 5.49 -22.99
CA THR A 29 -24.40 5.70 -22.22
C THR A 29 -23.77 4.33 -22.06
N ASP A 30 -22.86 3.97 -22.97
CA ASP A 30 -21.99 2.83 -22.77
C ASP A 30 -21.03 3.17 -21.64
N THR A 31 -21.27 2.58 -20.47
CA THR A 31 -20.32 2.61 -19.35
C THR A 31 -19.27 1.54 -19.58
N ASP A 32 -18.15 1.95 -20.16
CA ASP A 32 -16.97 1.11 -20.24
C ASP A 32 -16.25 1.09 -18.89
N THR A 33 -16.28 -0.07 -18.22
CA THR A 33 -15.49 -0.30 -17.01
C THR A 33 -14.08 -0.73 -17.42
N TYR A 34 -13.14 0.20 -17.41
CA TYR A 34 -11.72 -0.15 -17.50
C TYR A 34 -11.15 -0.38 -16.10
N PRO A 35 -10.12 -1.25 -15.95
CA PRO A 35 -9.27 -1.19 -14.77
C PRO A 35 -8.70 0.23 -14.70
N GLU A 36 -9.04 0.98 -13.66
CA GLU A 36 -8.40 2.25 -13.32
C GLU A 36 -6.89 2.06 -13.45
N THR A 37 -6.28 2.68 -14.47
CA THR A 37 -4.83 2.74 -14.54
C THR A 37 -4.42 3.51 -13.29
N PRO A 38 -3.69 2.91 -12.34
CA PRO A 38 -3.41 3.56 -11.08
C PRO A 38 -2.83 4.94 -11.37
N ALA A 39 -3.44 5.98 -10.77
CA ALA A 39 -3.01 7.37 -10.97
C ALA A 39 -1.48 7.42 -10.84
N ASN A 40 -0.81 7.97 -11.86
CA ASN A 40 0.64 8.07 -11.86
C ASN A 40 1.06 8.90 -10.64
N ASN A 41 1.65 8.24 -9.65
CA ASN A 41 2.13 8.89 -8.46
C ASN A 41 3.49 9.51 -8.79
N ALA A 42 3.53 10.84 -8.93
CA ALA A 42 4.75 11.58 -9.26
C ALA A 42 5.90 11.36 -8.25
N ASN A 43 5.60 10.87 -7.04
CA ASN A 43 6.58 10.54 -6.02
C ASN A 43 7.11 9.09 -6.13
N LEU A 44 6.63 8.31 -7.08
CA LEU A 44 7.05 6.94 -7.36
C LEU A 44 7.56 6.80 -8.81
N PRO A 45 8.49 5.88 -9.09
CA PRO A 45 9.10 4.95 -8.15
C PRO A 45 10.19 5.60 -7.29
N ILE A 46 10.34 5.12 -6.06
CA ILE A 46 11.49 5.47 -5.21
C ILE A 46 12.55 4.41 -5.39
N ILE A 47 13.75 4.84 -5.78
CA ILE A 47 14.89 3.95 -5.99
C ILE A 47 15.84 4.12 -4.81
N HIS A 48 16.20 2.99 -4.21
CA HIS A 48 17.27 2.91 -3.22
C HIS A 48 18.33 1.94 -3.74
N THR A 49 19.53 2.46 -3.97
CA THR A 49 20.69 1.67 -4.34
C THR A 49 21.66 1.69 -3.18
N SER A 50 22.00 0.52 -2.65
CA SER A 50 23.11 0.36 -1.72
C SER A 50 24.38 0.08 -2.53
N HIS A 51 25.46 0.74 -2.14
CA HIS A 51 26.77 0.57 -2.75
C HIS A 51 27.78 0.10 -1.70
N GLY A 52 28.63 -0.85 -2.06
CA GLY A 52 29.76 -1.26 -1.21
C GLY A 52 30.97 -0.35 -1.36
N SER A 53 31.16 0.23 -2.55
CA SER A 53 32.23 1.17 -2.85
C SER A 53 31.69 2.54 -3.25
N ASP A 54 32.50 3.57 -3.09
CA ASP A 54 32.20 4.96 -3.45
C ASP A 54 32.20 5.23 -4.98
N HIS A 55 32.74 4.30 -5.77
CA HIS A 55 32.79 4.40 -7.23
C HIS A 55 32.48 3.06 -7.91
N ILE A 56 32.00 3.15 -9.16
CA ILE A 56 31.79 1.97 -10.02
C ILE A 56 33.12 1.51 -10.60
N LYS A 57 33.45 0.23 -10.42
CA LYS A 57 34.69 -0.41 -10.85
C LYS A 57 34.48 -1.11 -12.18
N ALA A 58 35.28 -0.76 -13.18
CA ALA A 58 35.34 -1.53 -14.43
C ALA A 58 35.74 -2.99 -14.14
N ASN A 59 35.27 -3.93 -14.96
CA ASN A 59 35.66 -5.33 -14.85
C ASN A 59 35.96 -5.94 -16.22
N ILE A 60 36.57 -7.14 -16.22
CA ILE A 60 37.01 -7.83 -17.43
C ILE A 60 35.84 -8.12 -18.38
N LEU A 61 34.64 -8.33 -17.84
CA LEU A 61 33.44 -8.67 -18.61
C LEU A 61 32.72 -7.44 -19.19
N ASN A 62 32.95 -6.26 -18.62
CA ASN A 62 32.33 -5.02 -19.05
C ASN A 62 33.19 -3.80 -18.68
N PRO A 63 33.75 -3.07 -19.67
CA PRO A 63 34.54 -1.87 -19.43
C PRO A 63 33.70 -0.65 -19.01
N ARG A 64 32.36 -0.71 -19.12
CA ARG A 64 31.42 0.33 -18.68
C ARG A 64 30.27 -0.29 -17.87
N PRO A 65 30.55 -0.80 -16.66
CA PRO A 65 29.51 -1.32 -15.80
C PRO A 65 28.66 -0.18 -15.21
N ILE A 66 27.44 -0.51 -14.79
CA ILE A 66 26.50 0.43 -14.17
C ILE A 66 26.30 0.17 -12.66
N CYS A 67 26.94 -0.88 -12.14
CA CYS A 67 26.95 -1.29 -10.73
C CYS A 67 28.16 -2.19 -10.44
N ASN A 68 28.52 -2.33 -9.16
CA ASN A 68 29.58 -3.22 -8.69
C ASN A 68 29.03 -4.60 -8.30
N ALA A 69 29.53 -5.64 -8.96
CA ALA A 69 29.17 -7.03 -8.65
C ALA A 69 29.45 -7.37 -7.18
N TRP A 70 28.54 -8.10 -6.53
CA TRP A 70 28.63 -8.54 -5.12
C TRP A 70 28.59 -7.43 -4.06
N GLU A 71 28.64 -6.17 -4.46
CA GLU A 71 28.60 -5.01 -3.57
C GLU A 71 27.23 -4.33 -3.65
N ASP A 72 26.74 -4.11 -4.86
CA ASP A 72 25.60 -3.23 -5.09
C ASP A 72 24.27 -3.98 -5.16
N HIS A 73 23.27 -3.42 -4.47
CA HIS A 73 21.88 -3.87 -4.54
C HIS A 73 20.98 -2.68 -4.87
N ARG A 74 19.90 -2.95 -5.61
CA ARG A 74 18.90 -1.95 -5.98
C ARG A 74 17.52 -2.43 -5.59
N THR A 75 16.83 -1.62 -4.80
CA THR A 75 15.42 -1.79 -4.46
C THR A 75 14.62 -0.67 -5.08
N VAL A 76 13.59 -1.02 -5.85
CA VAL A 76 12.70 -0.08 -6.53
C VAL A 76 11.31 -0.24 -5.94
N VAL A 77 10.80 0.78 -5.25
CA VAL A 77 9.44 0.81 -4.71
C VAL A 77 8.53 1.51 -5.70
N TYR A 78 7.52 0.82 -6.20
CA TYR A 78 6.55 1.35 -7.17
C TYR A 78 5.13 1.47 -6.60
N LYS A 79 4.88 0.93 -5.41
CA LYS A 79 3.60 1.11 -4.70
C LYS A 79 3.85 1.28 -3.21
N VAL A 80 3.18 2.27 -2.64
CA VAL A 80 3.19 2.58 -1.21
C VAL A 80 1.73 2.71 -0.78
N THR A 81 1.36 2.03 0.28
CA THR A 81 0.02 2.09 0.86
C THR A 81 0.14 2.38 2.35
N ASP A 82 -0.51 3.45 2.78
CA ASP A 82 -0.65 3.80 4.19
C ASP A 82 -1.88 3.07 4.75
N ASN A 83 -1.71 2.36 5.85
CA ASN A 83 -2.75 1.58 6.48
C ASN A 83 -2.74 1.80 7.98
N PHE A 84 -3.93 1.82 8.57
CA PHE A 84 -4.11 1.69 10.00
C PHE A 84 -4.28 0.22 10.37
N ALA A 85 -3.41 -0.28 11.25
CA ALA A 85 -3.45 -1.64 11.79
C ALA A 85 -4.10 -1.59 13.19
N PRO A 86 -5.41 -1.84 13.32
CA PRO A 86 -6.12 -1.74 14.59
C PRO A 86 -5.68 -2.86 15.56
N VAL A 87 -5.56 -2.50 16.83
CA VAL A 87 -5.19 -3.42 17.92
C VAL A 87 -6.38 -3.67 18.84
N GLY A 88 -7.20 -2.65 19.08
CA GLY A 88 -8.40 -2.74 19.88
C GLY A 88 -9.29 -1.52 19.70
N THR A 89 -10.56 -1.68 20.08
CA THR A 89 -11.58 -0.63 19.98
C THR A 89 -12.31 -0.49 21.31
N ILE A 90 -12.53 0.75 21.73
CA ILE A 90 -13.48 1.11 22.77
C ILE A 90 -14.66 1.82 22.15
N SER A 91 -15.87 1.49 22.61
CA SER A 91 -17.09 2.11 22.13
C SER A 91 -18.01 2.43 23.31
N THR A 92 -18.70 3.56 23.23
CA THR A 92 -19.67 4.00 24.22
C THR A 92 -20.76 4.84 23.57
N THR A 93 -22.01 4.47 23.83
CA THR A 93 -23.18 5.26 23.45
C THR A 93 -23.58 6.17 24.60
N ASN A 94 -23.53 7.49 24.38
CA ASN A 94 -23.92 8.46 25.38
C ASN A 94 -25.45 8.64 25.41
N LYS A 95 -26.11 7.94 26.33
CA LYS A 95 -27.56 8.07 26.59
C LYS A 95 -27.91 9.19 27.58
N SER A 96 -26.92 9.94 28.05
CA SER A 96 -27.14 11.04 28.99
C SER A 96 -27.49 12.34 28.25
N LYS A 97 -27.74 13.41 29.01
CA LYS A 97 -28.02 14.75 28.46
C LYS A 97 -26.77 15.63 28.31
N ASN A 98 -25.63 15.17 28.80
CA ASN A 98 -24.38 15.94 28.83
C ASN A 98 -23.29 15.22 28.04
N THR A 99 -22.31 15.95 27.52
CA THR A 99 -21.10 15.35 26.93
C THR A 99 -20.36 14.52 27.98
N ILE A 100 -19.92 13.31 27.61
CA ILE A 100 -19.12 12.44 28.47
C ILE A 100 -17.73 12.22 27.85
N PRO A 101 -16.65 12.18 28.65
CA PRO A 101 -15.34 11.80 28.16
C PRO A 101 -15.26 10.29 27.97
N LEU A 102 -14.79 9.86 26.80
CA LEU A 102 -14.40 8.48 26.53
C LEU A 102 -12.90 8.32 26.82
N SER A 103 -12.56 7.51 27.83
CA SER A 103 -11.20 7.06 28.06
C SER A 103 -11.13 5.58 28.45
N GLN A 104 -9.99 4.94 28.19
CA GLN A 104 -9.69 3.58 28.66
C GLN A 104 -8.21 3.42 28.97
N SER A 105 -7.91 2.76 30.10
CA SER A 105 -6.58 2.26 30.41
C SER A 105 -6.34 0.90 29.76
N LEU A 106 -5.20 0.74 29.09
CA LEU A 106 -4.84 -0.53 28.49
C LEU A 106 -4.55 -1.60 29.54
N SER A 107 -5.13 -2.79 29.36
CA SER A 107 -4.93 -3.94 30.28
C SER A 107 -3.89 -4.94 29.78
N LYS A 108 -3.40 -4.78 28.55
CA LYS A 108 -2.41 -5.65 27.91
C LYS A 108 -1.45 -4.83 27.06
N SER A 109 -0.18 -5.23 27.03
CA SER A 109 0.82 -4.68 26.13
C SER A 109 0.73 -5.32 24.75
N GLN A 110 0.98 -4.54 23.71
CA GLN A 110 0.94 -4.98 22.32
C GLN A 110 2.13 -4.37 21.56
N THR A 111 2.70 -5.09 20.60
CA THR A 111 3.88 -4.64 19.85
C THR A 111 3.73 -4.96 18.38
N ILE A 112 4.18 -4.04 17.52
CA ILE A 112 4.30 -4.23 16.08
C ILE A 112 5.76 -4.04 15.68
N SER A 113 6.22 -4.78 14.67
CA SER A 113 7.59 -4.71 14.18
C SER A 113 7.65 -4.59 12.66
N ILE A 114 8.78 -4.10 12.16
CA ILE A 114 9.05 -4.01 10.74
C ILE A 114 9.20 -5.43 10.15
N SER A 115 8.61 -5.69 8.98
CA SER A 115 8.64 -6.99 8.31
C SER A 115 9.01 -6.81 6.84
N VAL A 116 9.87 -7.69 6.32
CA VAL A 116 10.29 -7.68 4.91
C VAL A 116 10.19 -9.10 4.32
N ASN A 117 9.56 -9.22 3.15
CA ASN A 117 9.35 -10.45 2.39
C ASN A 117 8.56 -11.58 3.09
N GLY A 118 8.08 -11.39 4.33
CA GLY A 118 7.02 -12.20 4.95
C GLY A 118 5.65 -11.75 4.44
N SER A 119 4.72 -12.69 4.21
CA SER A 119 3.41 -12.33 3.67
C SER A 119 2.69 -11.35 4.62
N GLN A 120 2.10 -10.30 4.04
CA GLN A 120 1.38 -9.25 4.77
C GLN A 120 0.22 -9.81 5.61
N SER A 121 -0.23 -11.04 5.30
CA SER A 121 -1.25 -11.79 6.05
C SER A 121 -0.69 -12.68 7.16
N GLU A 122 0.56 -13.14 7.08
CA GLU A 122 1.14 -14.06 8.09
C GLU A 122 1.87 -13.35 9.24
N THR A 123 1.91 -12.01 9.24
CA THR A 123 2.54 -11.22 10.33
C THR A 123 1.60 -10.23 11.02
N LEU A 124 0.29 -10.47 10.96
CA LEU A 124 -0.66 -10.05 12.00
C LEU A 124 -0.82 -11.17 13.05
N SER A 125 0.29 -11.85 13.41
CA SER A 125 0.35 -12.61 14.65
C SER A 125 0.43 -11.61 15.80
N VAL A 126 -0.73 -11.08 16.18
CA VAL A 126 -1.00 -10.74 17.57
C VAL A 126 -0.91 -12.05 18.35
N ASN A 127 0.31 -12.54 18.60
CA ASN A 127 0.60 -13.63 19.53
C ASN A 127 2.07 -13.60 19.93
N LEU A 128 2.27 -13.25 21.20
CA LEU A 128 3.02 -14.02 22.18
C LEU A 128 4.20 -14.85 21.63
N GLY A 129 5.41 -14.34 21.85
CA GLY A 129 6.61 -15.18 21.93
C GLY A 129 7.03 -15.82 20.61
N GLY A 130 7.79 -15.08 19.79
CA GLY A 130 8.40 -15.64 18.59
C GLY A 130 9.55 -14.77 18.10
N SER A 131 10.77 -15.24 18.33
CA SER A 131 12.04 -14.56 18.09
C SER A 131 12.32 -14.34 16.60
N GLY A 132 11.87 -13.23 16.03
CA GLY A 132 12.47 -12.63 14.84
C GLY A 132 13.10 -11.30 15.24
N LYS A 133 14.37 -11.30 15.62
CA LYS A 133 15.07 -10.05 15.97
C LYS A 133 15.22 -9.18 14.72
N VAL A 134 14.29 -8.25 14.50
CA VAL A 134 14.54 -7.10 13.62
C VAL A 134 15.06 -5.96 14.49
N GLY A 135 16.32 -6.10 14.90
CA GLY A 135 17.03 -5.12 15.71
C GLY A 135 17.94 -4.23 14.87
N LYS A 136 18.62 -3.29 15.54
CA LYS A 136 19.63 -2.38 14.98
C LYS A 136 20.79 -3.10 14.24
N ASP A 137 20.95 -4.40 14.53
CA ASP A 137 21.93 -5.33 13.93
C ASP A 137 21.29 -6.37 12.97
N GLY A 138 20.02 -6.19 12.59
CA GLY A 138 19.21 -7.20 11.89
C GLY A 138 18.96 -6.89 10.42
N ASN A 139 19.23 -7.89 9.57
CA ASN A 139 18.85 -8.05 8.16
C ASN A 139 18.95 -6.78 7.27
N ALA A 140 19.92 -6.76 6.34
CA ALA A 140 20.11 -5.65 5.39
C ALA A 140 18.80 -5.17 4.72
N GLU A 141 17.86 -6.09 4.49
CA GLU A 141 16.53 -5.82 3.95
C GLU A 141 15.65 -4.93 4.85
N ALA A 142 15.69 -5.13 6.16
CA ALA A 142 14.98 -4.29 7.12
C ALA A 142 15.57 -2.87 7.18
N GLY A 143 16.89 -2.75 7.02
CA GLY A 143 17.56 -1.45 6.89
C GLY A 143 17.15 -0.69 5.62
N ILE A 144 17.01 -1.40 4.49
CA ILE A 144 16.50 -0.82 3.24
C ILE A 144 15.06 -0.33 3.41
N ALA A 145 14.18 -1.17 3.97
CA ALA A 145 12.78 -0.81 4.24
C ALA A 145 12.67 0.43 5.14
N TYR A 146 13.43 0.46 6.24
CA TYR A 146 13.47 1.60 7.15
C TYR A 146 13.91 2.90 6.45
N THR A 147 14.98 2.81 5.65
CA THR A 147 15.52 3.96 4.91
C THR A 147 14.53 4.49 3.87
N LEU A 148 13.86 3.58 3.14
CA LEU A 148 12.83 3.93 2.18
C LEU A 148 11.62 4.58 2.85
N ALA A 149 11.14 4.04 3.97
CA ALA A 149 10.03 4.61 4.72
C ALA A 149 10.32 6.04 5.22
N LYS A 150 11.56 6.32 5.65
CA LYS A 150 12.00 7.69 5.98
C LYS A 150 12.00 8.62 4.77
N LYS A 151 12.45 8.15 3.60
CA LYS A 151 12.42 8.95 2.36
C LYS A 151 11.00 9.32 1.92
N ILE A 152 10.02 8.47 2.24
CA ILE A 152 8.59 8.70 1.99
C ILE A 152 7.99 9.73 2.97
N GLY A 153 8.77 10.20 3.96
CA GLY A 153 8.33 11.17 4.97
C GLY A 153 7.70 10.53 6.21
N GLY A 154 7.83 9.21 6.37
CA GLY A 154 7.41 8.52 7.59
C GLY A 154 8.45 8.62 8.70
N GLU A 155 8.01 8.83 9.94
CA GLU A 155 8.81 8.62 11.16
C GLU A 155 8.99 7.12 11.44
N ALA A 156 9.57 6.38 10.49
CA ALA A 156 9.66 4.93 10.57
C ALA A 156 10.30 4.44 11.88
N SER A 157 9.72 3.39 12.45
CA SER A 157 10.27 2.68 13.61
C SER A 157 10.54 1.21 13.28
N TYR A 158 11.55 0.63 13.93
CA TYR A 158 11.79 -0.82 13.88
C TYR A 158 10.72 -1.60 14.67
N SER A 159 10.21 -0.98 15.74
CA SER A 159 9.15 -1.52 16.58
C SER A 159 8.36 -0.41 17.26
N LEU A 160 7.05 -0.58 17.40
CA LEU A 160 6.21 0.30 18.21
C LEU A 160 5.46 -0.54 19.23
N THR A 161 5.19 0.05 20.39
CA THR A 161 4.49 -0.63 21.48
C THR A 161 3.36 0.20 22.03
N TRP A 162 2.33 -0.49 22.51
CA TRP A 162 1.31 0.01 23.42
C TRP A 162 1.55 -0.66 24.76
N GLU A 163 1.69 0.12 25.83
CA GLU A 163 2.02 -0.41 27.16
C GLU A 163 0.78 -0.55 28.04
N THR A 164 0.77 -1.57 28.90
CA THR A 164 -0.26 -1.72 29.93
C THR A 164 -0.26 -0.51 30.86
N GLY A 165 -1.44 0.01 31.18
CA GLY A 165 -1.62 1.21 32.01
C GLY A 165 -1.57 2.53 31.25
N GLN A 166 -1.22 2.53 29.96
CA GLN A 166 -1.36 3.72 29.12
C GLN A 166 -2.84 4.07 28.93
N GLU A 167 -3.17 5.34 29.06
CA GLU A 167 -4.54 5.84 28.88
C GLU A 167 -4.76 6.34 27.44
N ILE A 168 -5.87 5.95 26.84
CA ILE A 168 -6.36 6.45 25.56
C ILE A 168 -7.53 7.40 25.85
N GLY A 169 -7.45 8.65 25.39
CA GLY A 169 -8.42 9.70 25.69
C GLY A 169 -7.94 10.70 26.75
N PRO A 170 -8.81 11.57 27.29
CA PRO A 170 -10.26 11.63 27.08
C PRO A 170 -10.68 12.24 25.73
N TYR A 171 -11.72 11.68 25.12
CA TYR A 171 -12.37 12.23 23.93
C TYR A 171 -13.83 12.57 24.21
N ASP A 172 -14.31 13.72 23.76
CA ASP A 172 -15.67 14.17 24.03
C ASP A 172 -16.71 13.44 23.17
N VAL A 173 -17.66 12.77 23.82
CA VAL A 173 -18.82 12.12 23.18
C VAL A 173 -20.09 12.92 23.49
N PRO A 174 -20.66 13.65 22.52
CA PRO A 174 -21.86 14.45 22.74
C PRO A 174 -23.09 13.57 23.06
N ALA A 175 -24.10 14.18 23.67
CA ALA A 175 -25.33 13.50 24.03
C ALA A 175 -26.07 12.95 22.79
N GLY A 176 -26.53 11.70 22.85
CA GLY A 176 -27.23 11.03 21.75
C GLY A 176 -26.33 10.34 20.73
N HIS A 177 -25.01 10.55 20.79
CA HIS A 177 -24.04 9.95 19.86
C HIS A 177 -23.34 8.74 20.47
N THR A 178 -22.83 7.87 19.61
CA THR A 178 -21.88 6.81 19.96
C THR A 178 -20.48 7.25 19.56
N GLY A 179 -19.56 7.26 20.54
CA GLY A 179 -18.15 7.47 20.31
C GLY A 179 -17.41 6.15 20.28
N GLU A 180 -16.57 5.97 19.27
CA GLU A 180 -15.71 4.80 19.10
C GLU A 180 -14.27 5.25 18.93
N ALA A 181 -13.37 4.76 19.78
CA ALA A 181 -11.93 4.99 19.67
C ALA A 181 -11.24 3.66 19.36
N THR A 182 -10.68 3.55 18.17
CA THR A 182 -9.84 2.42 17.78
C THR A 182 -8.39 2.81 17.91
N TYR A 183 -7.63 2.11 18.74
CA TYR A 183 -6.20 2.31 18.87
C TYR A 183 -5.43 1.24 18.10
N GLY A 184 -4.29 1.64 17.56
CA GLY A 184 -3.48 0.76 16.74
C GLY A 184 -2.20 1.43 16.30
N PHE A 185 -1.69 0.98 15.16
CA PHE A 185 -0.47 1.48 14.57
C PHE A 185 -0.74 2.00 13.17
N ARG A 186 -0.21 3.17 12.84
CA ARG A 186 -0.11 3.61 11.45
C ARG A 186 1.09 2.93 10.81
N THR A 187 0.87 2.36 9.64
CA THR A 187 1.82 1.48 8.98
C THR A 187 1.89 1.80 7.50
N ILE A 188 3.06 1.61 6.91
CA ILE A 188 3.26 1.75 5.47
C ILE A 188 3.62 0.39 4.89
N ALA A 189 2.83 -0.07 3.93
CA ALA A 189 3.14 -1.23 3.10
C ALA A 189 3.79 -0.76 1.79
N MET A 190 5.01 -1.21 1.54
CA MET A 190 5.75 -0.96 0.31
C MET A 190 5.79 -2.21 -0.54
N THR A 191 5.53 -2.05 -1.84
CA THR A 191 5.68 -3.10 -2.84
C THR A 191 6.65 -2.61 -3.91
N GLY A 192 7.60 -3.48 -4.25
CA GLY A 192 8.71 -3.14 -5.09
C GLY A 192 9.34 -4.35 -5.76
N THR A 193 10.52 -4.11 -6.31
CA THR A 193 11.43 -5.16 -6.77
C THR A 193 12.82 -4.96 -6.19
N GLN A 194 13.58 -6.06 -6.11
CA GLN A 194 14.97 -6.03 -5.70
C GLN A 194 15.86 -6.70 -6.74
N GLN A 195 17.06 -6.16 -6.91
CA GLN A 195 18.07 -6.65 -7.83
C GLN A 195 19.44 -6.59 -7.18
N TYR A 196 20.28 -7.58 -7.45
CA TYR A 196 21.71 -7.53 -7.14
C TYR A 196 22.50 -7.25 -8.42
N CYS A 197 23.72 -6.76 -8.28
CA CYS A 197 24.59 -6.56 -9.43
C CYS A 197 25.28 -7.86 -9.88
N LYS A 198 25.13 -8.20 -11.17
CA LYS A 198 25.77 -9.36 -11.79
C LYS A 198 27.27 -9.14 -12.02
N PRO A 199 28.05 -10.22 -12.24
CA PRO A 199 29.49 -10.13 -12.57
C PRO A 199 29.83 -9.23 -13.78
N ASN A 200 28.92 -9.07 -14.75
CA ASN A 200 29.10 -8.19 -15.91
C ASN A 200 28.74 -6.71 -15.63
N GLY A 201 28.49 -6.34 -14.37
CA GLY A 201 28.15 -4.98 -13.95
C GLY A 201 26.79 -4.49 -14.46
N THR A 202 25.84 -5.41 -14.60
CA THR A 202 24.43 -5.11 -14.93
C THR A 202 23.50 -5.65 -13.85
N TRP A 203 22.30 -5.10 -13.73
CA TRP A 203 21.33 -5.57 -12.73
C TRP A 203 20.78 -6.97 -13.04
N SER A 204 20.52 -7.74 -11.99
CA SER A 204 19.83 -9.03 -12.09
C SER A 204 18.40 -8.89 -12.62
N THR A 205 17.73 -10.00 -12.92
CA THR A 205 16.27 -9.96 -13.12
C THR A 205 15.62 -9.48 -11.82
N PRO A 206 14.67 -8.51 -11.86
CA PRO A 206 13.99 -8.05 -10.66
C PRO A 206 13.20 -9.17 -9.99
N THR A 207 13.40 -9.34 -8.69
CA THR A 207 12.59 -10.22 -7.84
C THR A 207 11.60 -9.39 -7.04
N ALA A 208 10.45 -9.96 -6.69
CA ALA A 208 9.45 -9.25 -5.89
C ALA A 208 10.03 -8.90 -4.51
N TRP A 209 9.76 -7.68 -4.07
CA TRP A 209 10.16 -7.18 -2.76
C TRP A 209 8.96 -6.54 -2.08
N ARG A 210 8.73 -6.86 -0.81
CA ARG A 210 7.62 -6.30 -0.03
C ARG A 210 8.13 -5.96 1.36
N ALA A 211 7.72 -4.81 1.86
CA ALA A 211 8.03 -4.40 3.22
C ALA A 211 6.81 -3.81 3.90
N PHE A 212 6.74 -3.98 5.21
CA PHE A 212 5.72 -3.45 6.08
C PHE A 212 6.43 -2.72 7.22
N VAL A 213 6.14 -1.43 7.38
CA VAL A 213 6.88 -0.55 8.28
C VAL A 213 5.93 0.15 9.23
N PRO A 214 6.04 -0.08 10.55
CA PRO A 214 5.31 0.72 11.52
C PRO A 214 5.90 2.13 11.60
N ILE A 215 5.02 3.13 11.59
CA ILE A 215 5.39 4.56 11.58
C ILE A 215 5.14 5.17 12.94
N LYS A 216 3.91 5.08 13.44
CA LYS A 216 3.56 5.64 14.75
C LYS A 216 2.36 4.93 15.38
N ASN A 217 2.19 5.14 16.67
CA ASN A 217 0.95 4.81 17.35
C ASN A 217 -0.14 5.77 16.86
N GLU A 218 -1.34 5.26 16.61
CA GLU A 218 -2.46 6.06 16.14
C GLU A 218 -3.74 5.63 16.84
N VAL A 219 -4.61 6.61 17.11
CA VAL A 219 -5.97 6.40 17.62
C VAL A 219 -6.91 7.06 16.64
N GLN A 220 -7.87 6.31 16.11
CA GLN A 220 -8.90 6.80 15.22
C GLN A 220 -10.21 6.90 15.98
N MET A 221 -10.80 8.09 15.97
CA MET A 221 -12.08 8.38 16.60
C MET A 221 -13.17 8.39 15.55
N LYS A 222 -14.28 7.70 15.82
CA LYS A 222 -15.53 7.79 15.07
C LYS A 222 -16.65 8.24 16.01
N LEU A 223 -17.52 9.10 15.49
CA LEU A 223 -18.73 9.56 16.14
C LEU A 223 -19.90 9.29 15.20
N TYR A 224 -20.90 8.55 15.66
CA TYR A 224 -22.05 8.16 14.83
C TYR A 224 -23.34 8.01 15.65
N ASP A 225 -24.47 8.19 14.98
CA ASP A 225 -25.82 8.04 15.57
C ASP A 225 -26.40 6.65 15.33
N ASN A 226 -26.21 6.13 14.11
CA ASN A 226 -26.62 4.80 13.73
C ASN A 226 -25.38 3.91 13.56
N PRO A 227 -25.36 2.67 14.09
CA PRO A 227 -24.30 1.71 13.80
C PRO A 227 -24.05 1.50 12.30
N ALA A 228 -25.06 1.71 11.45
CA ALA A 228 -24.90 1.67 10.00
C ALA A 228 -23.98 2.77 9.43
N ASP A 229 -23.72 3.86 10.17
CA ASP A 229 -22.86 4.97 9.77
C ASP A 229 -21.41 4.81 10.30
N SER A 230 -21.09 3.68 10.94
CA SER A 230 -19.79 3.42 11.55
C SER A 230 -18.69 2.94 10.58
N TYR A 231 -19.00 2.79 9.29
CA TYR A 231 -18.07 2.28 8.26
C TYR A 231 -17.01 3.31 7.88
#